data_AF-D5UHN4-F1
#
_entry.id   AF-D5UHN4-F1
#
_cell.length_a   1.000
_cell.length_b   1.000
_cell.length_c   1.000
_cell.angle_alpha   90.00
_cell.angle_beta   90.00
_cell.angle_gamma   90.00
#
_symmetry.space_group_name_H-M   'P 1'
#
loop_
_entity.id
_entity.type
_entity.pdbx_description
1 polymer ?
#
loop_
_entity_poly.entity_id
_entity_poly.type
_entity_poly.pdbx_seq_one_letter_code
_entity_poly.pdbx_strand_id
1 'polypeptide(L)'
;MDRPPAAPVLLRPGLRVLPRGDDEVQVGTDPRWAVRLVGLAPAEVHLWAQVDDTTDLTRLPARARAAGLDPVTVAATVDELSRAGLTRARPDVTTAVHGPAAADAAAWSLLHPDAAGDAVVLARADAVVGVVGLGPTGLGVARQLAAAGVGTLLLDDDTPVRSRDVTAGAHRWSDVGTPRAVASRRLLRDAAPGVRTDDDRPADVVVLVERDAADPVRATRLMGEHVPHVSVVVRAADASVGPFVRPGVDPCLRCLDLHRTDADAAWPTVLGALTRHDDDRLAPGEVGVLASACAAVASAQVLALLAGTTPSLCGVTVELALPGLVPRERRWSAHPGCGCRTPPASGVCRRTVGRQSSERSARRPPTGGGPHLTSGRARVLPGPATATLGGHDHTADEDLTAPDTPGLGPLHGAGEAALDERALPAQCLGPLDVGLALGEPQLAVVGPARDEVRDHPVELVVRRRGAAGGPGAGSALVHVVEQRREPHDVLLVSLRG
;
A
#
# COMPACT_ATOMS: atom_id res chain seq x y z
N MET A 1 -14.03 -44.88 21.00
CA MET A 1 -13.23 -44.28 19.91
C MET A 1 -13.36 -42.78 20.11
N ASP A 2 -12.44 -42.21 20.89
CA ASP A 2 -12.49 -40.81 21.30
C ASP A 2 -12.34 -39.92 20.06
N ARG A 3 -13.33 -39.05 19.83
CA ARG A 3 -13.23 -38.00 18.83
C ARG A 3 -12.11 -37.07 19.30
N PRO A 4 -11.09 -36.74 18.49
CA PRO A 4 -10.09 -35.78 18.88
C PRO A 4 -10.78 -34.49 19.34
N PRO A 5 -10.29 -33.82 20.39
CA PRO A 5 -10.89 -32.58 20.86
C PRO A 5 -10.94 -31.58 19.70
N ALA A 6 -12.10 -30.94 19.53
CA ALA A 6 -12.27 -29.93 18.48
C ALA A 6 -11.17 -28.86 18.61
N ALA A 7 -10.59 -28.46 17.48
CA ALA A 7 -9.57 -27.42 17.48
C ALA A 7 -10.13 -26.15 18.14
N PRO A 8 -9.35 -25.45 19.00
CA PRO A 8 -9.81 -24.24 19.65
C PRO A 8 -10.28 -23.20 18.63
N VAL A 9 -11.44 -22.62 18.88
CA VAL A 9 -12.05 -21.57 18.06
C VAL A 9 -12.01 -20.27 18.84
N LEU A 10 -11.55 -19.20 18.20
CA LEU A 10 -11.43 -17.86 18.79
C LEU A 10 -12.30 -16.89 18.00
N LEU A 11 -12.64 -15.74 18.57
CA LEU A 11 -13.06 -14.61 17.75
C LEU A 11 -11.91 -14.17 16.85
N ARG A 12 -12.22 -13.56 15.70
CA ARG A 12 -11.21 -12.95 14.86
C ARG A 12 -10.46 -11.85 15.64
N PRO A 13 -9.16 -11.64 15.37
CA PRO A 13 -8.34 -10.66 16.08
C PRO A 13 -8.96 -9.27 16.11
N GLY A 14 -8.87 -8.60 17.25
CA GLY A 14 -9.42 -7.26 17.47
C GLY A 14 -10.92 -7.21 17.73
N LEU A 15 -11.67 -8.31 17.55
CA LEU A 15 -13.07 -8.36 17.95
C LEU A 15 -13.20 -8.52 19.46
N ARG A 16 -14.14 -7.77 20.03
CA ARG A 16 -14.49 -7.82 21.45
C ARG A 16 -15.99 -7.92 21.60
N VAL A 17 -16.43 -8.54 22.69
CA VAL A 17 -17.84 -8.56 23.06
C VAL A 17 -18.11 -7.43 24.03
N LEU A 18 -19.04 -6.55 23.66
CA LEU A 18 -19.36 -5.31 24.35
C LEU A 18 -20.78 -5.39 24.90
N PRO A 19 -21.00 -5.22 26.22
CA PRO A 19 -22.35 -5.12 26.76
C PRO A 19 -23.02 -3.84 26.23
N ARG A 20 -24.27 -3.96 25.80
CA ARG A 20 -25.06 -2.84 25.24
C ARG A 20 -26.36 -2.58 26.01
N GLY A 21 -26.75 -3.51 26.87
CA GLY A 21 -27.86 -3.39 27.81
C GLY A 21 -27.89 -4.58 28.77
N ASP A 22 -29.00 -4.79 29.45
CA ASP A 22 -29.19 -5.90 30.39
C ASP A 22 -29.49 -7.24 29.69
N ASP A 23 -29.88 -7.18 28.39
CA ASP A 23 -30.32 -8.33 27.60
C ASP A 23 -29.63 -8.45 26.22
N GLU A 24 -28.61 -7.64 25.96
CA GLU A 24 -27.89 -7.67 24.68
C GLU A 24 -26.39 -7.37 24.79
N VAL A 25 -25.64 -8.02 23.90
CA VAL A 25 -24.22 -7.74 23.66
C VAL A 25 -23.96 -7.53 22.17
N GLN A 26 -22.90 -6.77 21.87
CA GLN A 26 -22.42 -6.50 20.52
C GLN A 26 -21.03 -7.08 20.33
N VAL A 27 -20.82 -7.85 19.26
CA VAL A 27 -19.51 -8.39 18.88
C VAL A 27 -18.91 -7.49 17.80
N GLY A 28 -17.80 -6.82 18.12
CA GLY A 28 -17.13 -5.87 17.23
C GLY A 28 -17.81 -4.49 17.16
N THR A 29 -17.12 -3.54 16.53
CA THR A 29 -17.56 -2.15 16.39
C THR A 29 -17.65 -1.68 14.93
N ASP A 30 -17.00 -2.39 14.01
CA ASP A 30 -17.00 -2.04 12.59
C ASP A 30 -18.31 -2.49 11.94
N PRO A 31 -19.06 -1.60 11.27
CA PRO A 31 -20.37 -1.91 10.70
C PRO A 31 -20.33 -2.96 9.58
N ARG A 32 -19.16 -3.28 9.02
CA ARG A 32 -19.02 -4.32 7.99
C ARG A 32 -19.19 -5.74 8.55
N TRP A 33 -18.94 -5.94 9.84
CA TRP A 33 -19.00 -7.27 10.46
C TRP A 33 -19.54 -7.27 11.89
N ALA A 34 -19.89 -6.12 12.48
CA ALA A 34 -20.46 -6.12 13.83
C ALA A 34 -21.79 -6.90 13.88
N VAL A 35 -21.93 -7.74 14.91
CA VAL A 35 -23.15 -8.55 15.14
C VAL A 35 -23.70 -8.26 16.52
N ARG A 36 -25.03 -8.26 16.64
CA ARG A 36 -25.71 -8.14 17.94
C ARG A 36 -26.34 -9.48 18.34
N LEU A 37 -26.11 -9.85 19.59
CA LEU A 37 -26.75 -10.97 20.26
C LEU A 37 -27.81 -10.38 21.21
N VAL A 38 -29.08 -10.62 20.92
CA VAL A 38 -30.21 -10.03 21.66
C VAL A 38 -31.08 -11.08 22.34
N GLY A 39 -31.81 -10.68 23.38
CA GLY A 39 -32.68 -11.58 24.15
C GLY A 39 -31.88 -12.53 25.04
N LEU A 40 -30.77 -12.03 25.58
CA LEU A 40 -29.90 -12.75 26.51
C LEU A 40 -30.39 -12.55 27.94
N ALA A 41 -30.25 -13.58 28.79
CA ALA A 41 -30.40 -13.38 30.23
C ALA A 41 -29.22 -12.54 30.79
N PRO A 42 -29.38 -11.80 31.90
CA PRO A 42 -28.29 -11.01 32.49
C PRO A 42 -27.02 -11.82 32.79
N ALA A 43 -27.18 -13.09 33.18
CA ALA A 43 -26.06 -14.00 33.39
C ALA A 43 -25.36 -14.41 32.08
N GLU A 44 -26.07 -14.49 30.96
CA GLU A 44 -25.47 -14.69 29.63
C GLU A 44 -24.73 -13.43 29.17
N VAL A 45 -25.29 -12.24 29.39
CA VAL A 45 -24.59 -10.96 29.11
C VAL A 45 -23.27 -10.91 29.89
N HIS A 46 -23.27 -11.27 31.17
CA HIS A 46 -22.06 -11.33 31.98
C HIS A 46 -21.04 -12.37 31.47
N LEU A 47 -21.49 -13.56 31.06
CA LEU A 47 -20.63 -14.58 30.46
C LEU A 47 -19.98 -14.08 29.17
N TRP A 48 -20.77 -13.49 28.27
CA TRP A 48 -20.31 -13.01 26.97
C TRP A 48 -19.40 -11.80 27.08
N ALA A 49 -19.61 -10.90 28.05
CA ALA A 49 -18.75 -9.75 28.29
C ALA A 49 -17.32 -10.11 28.71
N GLN A 50 -17.07 -11.37 29.12
CA GLN A 50 -15.73 -11.89 29.45
C GLN A 50 -15.01 -12.48 28.22
N VAL A 51 -15.64 -12.47 27.04
CA VAL A 51 -15.10 -13.06 25.82
C VAL A 51 -14.35 -12.01 25.00
N ASP A 52 -13.13 -12.38 24.62
CA ASP A 52 -12.28 -11.63 23.70
C ASP A 52 -11.73 -12.54 22.58
N ASP A 53 -10.87 -11.99 21.72
CA ASP A 53 -10.20 -12.68 20.62
C ASP A 53 -9.11 -13.69 21.04
N THR A 54 -8.86 -13.83 22.35
CA THR A 54 -7.96 -14.84 22.91
C THR A 54 -8.71 -16.01 23.55
N THR A 55 -10.00 -15.82 23.80
CA THR A 55 -10.87 -16.77 24.50
C THR A 55 -11.23 -17.97 23.62
N ASP A 56 -10.97 -19.18 24.12
CA ASP A 56 -11.38 -20.43 23.48
C ASP A 56 -12.89 -20.65 23.59
N LEU A 57 -13.62 -20.30 22.52
CA LEU A 57 -15.07 -20.39 22.43
C LEU A 57 -15.58 -21.83 22.56
N THR A 58 -14.76 -22.84 22.24
CA THR A 58 -15.13 -24.26 22.41
C THR A 58 -15.34 -24.64 23.88
N ARG A 59 -14.79 -23.85 24.82
CA ARG A 59 -14.94 -24.05 26.26
C ARG A 59 -16.12 -23.29 26.86
N LEU A 60 -16.75 -22.38 26.11
CA LEU A 60 -17.88 -21.58 26.61
C LEU A 60 -19.08 -22.42 27.05
N PRO A 61 -19.49 -23.50 26.35
CA PRO A 61 -20.57 -24.36 26.84
C PRO A 61 -20.28 -24.98 28.22
N ALA A 62 -19.05 -25.36 28.50
CA ALA A 62 -18.67 -25.88 29.82
C ALA A 62 -18.74 -24.80 30.91
N ARG A 63 -18.28 -23.57 30.60
CA ARG A 63 -18.40 -22.41 31.50
C ARG A 63 -19.86 -22.02 31.75
N ALA A 64 -20.69 -22.06 30.71
CA ALA A 64 -22.13 -21.82 30.80
C ALA A 64 -22.80 -22.80 31.77
N ARG A 65 -22.52 -24.10 31.64
CA ARG A 65 -23.03 -25.13 32.56
C ARG A 65 -22.61 -24.86 34.01
N ALA A 66 -21.36 -24.47 34.25
CA ALA A 66 -20.88 -24.15 35.60
C ALA A 66 -21.56 -22.91 36.20
N ALA A 67 -22.03 -21.99 35.36
CA ALA A 67 -22.79 -20.80 35.74
C ALA A 67 -24.32 -21.02 35.79
N GLY A 68 -24.80 -22.27 35.60
CA GLY A 68 -26.24 -22.58 35.59
C GLY A 68 -26.99 -22.16 34.32
N LEU A 69 -26.27 -21.85 33.24
CA LEU A 69 -26.82 -21.50 31.93
C LEU A 69 -26.94 -22.74 31.02
N ASP A 70 -27.81 -22.68 30.00
CA ASP A 70 -27.95 -23.77 29.03
C ASP A 70 -26.73 -23.87 28.09
N PRO A 71 -25.91 -24.93 28.21
CA PRO A 71 -24.72 -25.11 27.37
C PRO A 71 -25.05 -25.34 25.88
N VAL A 72 -26.23 -25.87 25.56
CA VAL A 72 -26.64 -26.14 24.17
C VAL A 72 -26.91 -24.84 23.44
N THR A 73 -27.63 -23.93 24.09
CA THR A 73 -27.92 -22.59 23.59
C THR A 73 -26.64 -21.76 23.37
N VAL A 74 -25.66 -21.82 24.29
CA VAL A 74 -24.37 -21.14 24.11
C VAL A 74 -23.57 -21.73 22.95
N ALA A 75 -23.55 -23.05 22.80
CA ALA A 75 -22.89 -23.70 21.66
C ALA A 75 -23.50 -23.27 20.32
N ALA A 76 -24.85 -23.23 20.23
CA ALA A 76 -25.54 -22.79 19.03
C ALA A 76 -25.19 -21.33 18.64
N THR A 77 -25.02 -20.45 19.63
CA THR A 77 -24.57 -19.07 19.37
C THR A 77 -23.11 -18.99 18.92
N VAL A 78 -22.22 -19.84 19.43
CA VAL A 78 -20.85 -19.95 18.88
C VAL A 78 -20.89 -20.36 17.41
N ASP A 79 -21.71 -21.36 17.06
CA ASP A 79 -21.87 -21.79 15.67
C ASP A 79 -22.47 -20.68 14.78
N GLU A 80 -23.34 -19.83 15.31
CA GLU A 80 -23.85 -18.63 14.62
C GLU A 80 -22.76 -17.59 14.37
N LEU A 81 -21.92 -17.31 15.36
CA LEU A 81 -20.77 -16.42 15.20
C LEU A 81 -19.80 -16.97 14.15
N SER A 82 -19.57 -18.28 14.12
CA SER A 82 -18.76 -18.92 13.08
C SER A 82 -19.37 -18.81 11.69
N ARG A 83 -20.68 -19.04 11.56
CA ARG A 83 -21.40 -18.85 10.28
C ARG A 83 -21.43 -17.39 9.82
N ALA A 84 -21.44 -16.45 10.76
CA ALA A 84 -21.32 -15.02 10.47
C ALA A 84 -19.88 -14.58 10.14
N GLY A 85 -18.91 -15.50 10.14
CA GLY A 85 -17.51 -15.19 9.81
C GLY A 85 -16.76 -14.46 10.92
N LEU A 86 -17.26 -14.46 12.16
CA LEU A 86 -16.64 -13.74 13.28
C LEU A 86 -15.60 -14.54 14.06
N THR A 87 -15.45 -15.82 13.72
CA THR A 87 -14.50 -16.71 14.40
C THR A 87 -13.41 -17.16 13.46
N ARG A 88 -12.31 -17.63 14.04
CA ARG A 88 -11.25 -18.35 13.35
C ARG A 88 -10.80 -19.55 14.17
N ALA A 89 -10.17 -20.53 13.51
CA ALA A 89 -9.38 -21.51 14.22
C ALA A 89 -8.18 -20.81 14.89
N ARG A 90 -7.77 -21.27 16.06
CA ARG A 90 -6.52 -20.81 16.68
C ARG A 90 -5.35 -21.18 15.73
N PRO A 91 -4.52 -20.22 15.31
CA PRO A 91 -3.37 -20.52 14.46
C PRO A 91 -2.38 -21.43 15.20
N ASP A 92 -1.70 -22.31 14.45
CA ASP A 92 -0.55 -23.04 14.97
C ASP A 92 0.55 -22.03 15.30
N VAL A 93 1.28 -22.26 16.39
CA VAL A 93 2.41 -21.42 16.84
C VAL A 93 3.44 -21.24 15.71
N THR A 94 3.64 -22.26 14.87
CA THR A 94 4.56 -22.22 13.73
C THR A 94 4.08 -21.36 12.56
N THR A 95 2.77 -21.10 12.49
CA THR A 95 2.12 -20.32 11.43
C THR A 95 1.62 -18.96 11.90
N ALA A 96 1.82 -18.65 13.19
CA ALA A 96 1.40 -17.38 13.76
C ALA A 96 2.38 -16.27 13.34
N VAL A 97 1.84 -15.17 12.82
CA VAL A 97 2.66 -14.00 12.50
C VAL A 97 2.98 -13.22 13.76
N HIS A 98 4.24 -12.83 13.93
CA HIS A 98 4.74 -12.09 15.07
C HIS A 98 5.44 -10.79 14.65
N GLY A 99 5.68 -9.91 15.62
CA GLY A 99 6.39 -8.66 15.40
C GLY A 99 5.54 -7.61 14.66
N PRO A 100 6.17 -6.70 13.89
CA PRO A 100 5.48 -5.58 13.24
C PRO A 100 4.31 -5.99 12.33
N ALA A 101 4.43 -7.14 11.65
CA ALA A 101 3.42 -7.62 10.71
C ALA A 101 2.22 -8.34 11.39
N ALA A 102 2.25 -8.54 12.72
CA ALA A 102 1.15 -9.19 13.43
C ALA A 102 -0.15 -8.36 13.39
N ALA A 103 -0.03 -7.02 13.44
CA ALA A 103 -1.18 -6.12 13.30
C ALA A 103 -1.81 -6.23 11.90
N ASP A 104 -0.98 -6.38 10.86
CA ASP A 104 -1.43 -6.65 9.50
C ASP A 104 -2.17 -7.99 9.43
N ALA A 105 -1.60 -9.07 9.98
CA ALA A 105 -2.24 -10.39 9.97
C ALA A 105 -3.61 -10.35 10.68
N ALA A 106 -3.71 -9.62 11.79
CA ALA A 106 -4.98 -9.37 12.48
C ALA A 106 -6.00 -8.65 11.59
N ALA A 107 -5.60 -7.56 10.93
CA ALA A 107 -6.47 -6.81 10.03
C ALA A 107 -6.92 -7.65 8.83
N TRP A 108 -6.02 -8.40 8.19
CA TRP A 108 -6.34 -9.28 7.07
C TRP A 108 -7.21 -10.47 7.48
N SER A 109 -7.12 -10.92 8.73
CA SER A 109 -8.06 -11.90 9.27
C SER A 109 -9.50 -11.37 9.32
N LEU A 110 -9.70 -10.05 9.51
CA LEU A 110 -11.03 -9.43 9.42
C LEU A 110 -11.48 -9.20 7.98
N LEU A 111 -10.56 -8.80 7.10
CA LEU A 111 -10.88 -8.45 5.70
C LEU A 111 -11.10 -9.67 4.79
N HIS A 112 -10.46 -10.81 5.07
CA HIS A 112 -10.58 -12.00 4.22
C HIS A 112 -11.75 -12.89 4.69
N PRO A 113 -12.59 -13.43 3.78
CA PRO A 113 -13.72 -14.30 4.16
C PRO A 113 -13.33 -15.52 5.01
N ASP A 114 -12.18 -16.12 4.73
CA ASP A 114 -11.71 -17.33 5.42
C ASP A 114 -10.85 -17.07 6.67
N ALA A 115 -10.76 -15.82 7.12
CA ALA A 115 -9.96 -15.39 8.28
C ALA A 115 -8.44 -15.66 8.17
N ALA A 116 -7.95 -15.95 6.97
CA ALA A 116 -6.60 -16.43 6.67
C ALA A 116 -5.52 -15.33 6.71
N GLY A 117 -5.64 -14.35 7.61
CA GLY A 117 -4.75 -13.20 7.69
C GLY A 117 -3.28 -13.56 7.90
N ASP A 118 -3.00 -14.53 8.77
CA ASP A 118 -1.65 -15.06 8.97
C ASP A 118 -1.07 -15.62 7.67
N ALA A 119 -1.84 -16.42 6.93
CA ALA A 119 -1.41 -17.01 5.66
C ALA A 119 -1.16 -15.93 4.58
N VAL A 120 -2.01 -14.90 4.51
CA VAL A 120 -1.85 -13.77 3.59
C VAL A 120 -0.53 -13.04 3.85
N VAL A 121 -0.20 -12.78 5.12
CA VAL A 121 1.05 -12.09 5.47
C VAL A 121 2.27 -12.97 5.25
N LEU A 122 2.21 -14.25 5.62
CA LEU A 122 3.30 -15.20 5.39
C LEU A 122 3.63 -15.35 3.90
N ALA A 123 2.62 -15.35 3.02
CA ALA A 123 2.82 -15.43 1.57
C ALA A 123 3.60 -14.23 0.99
N ARG A 124 3.62 -13.06 1.66
CA ARG A 124 4.38 -11.88 1.21
C ARG A 124 5.89 -12.08 1.29
N ALA A 125 6.36 -13.02 2.12
CA ALA A 125 7.78 -13.29 2.28
C ALA A 125 8.44 -13.78 0.96
N ASP A 126 7.66 -14.36 0.05
CA ASP A 126 8.15 -14.81 -1.26
C ASP A 126 8.11 -13.72 -2.34
N ALA A 127 7.36 -12.64 -2.09
CA ALA A 127 7.13 -11.55 -3.04
C ALA A 127 8.37 -10.66 -3.24
N VAL A 128 8.52 -10.19 -4.48
CA VAL A 128 9.57 -9.27 -4.93
C VAL A 128 8.91 -7.98 -5.41
N VAL A 129 9.14 -6.86 -4.70
CA VAL A 129 8.59 -5.55 -5.07
C VAL A 129 9.70 -4.61 -5.51
N GLY A 130 9.55 -4.01 -6.69
CA GLY A 130 10.43 -2.95 -7.17
C GLY A 130 9.97 -1.57 -6.70
N VAL A 131 10.90 -0.73 -6.25
CA VAL A 131 10.65 0.68 -5.92
C VAL A 131 11.63 1.54 -6.70
N VAL A 132 11.08 2.29 -7.66
CA VAL A 132 11.81 3.24 -8.50
C VAL A 132 11.62 4.63 -7.93
N GLY A 133 12.73 5.34 -7.68
CA GLY A 133 12.72 6.64 -6.99
C GLY A 133 12.65 6.45 -5.47
N LEU A 134 13.73 6.80 -4.78
CA LEU A 134 13.90 6.60 -3.33
C LEU A 134 14.01 7.94 -2.59
N GLY A 135 13.30 8.96 -3.07
CA GLY A 135 13.00 10.15 -2.27
C GLY A 135 12.14 9.81 -1.05
N PRO A 136 11.71 10.81 -0.26
CA PRO A 136 10.85 10.60 0.90
C PRO A 136 9.66 9.66 0.68
N THR A 137 8.92 9.79 -0.43
CA THR A 137 7.79 8.91 -0.73
C THR A 137 8.22 7.47 -0.98
N GLY A 138 9.21 7.25 -1.85
CA GLY A 138 9.66 5.90 -2.21
C GLY A 138 10.31 5.14 -1.07
N LEU A 139 11.13 5.81 -0.25
CA LEU A 139 11.65 5.20 0.97
C LEU A 139 10.54 4.89 1.98
N GLY A 140 9.52 5.76 2.09
CA GLY A 140 8.31 5.50 2.87
C GLY A 140 7.60 4.22 2.44
N VAL A 141 7.40 4.04 1.13
CA VAL A 141 6.82 2.82 0.54
C VAL A 141 7.67 1.60 0.90
N ALA A 142 8.97 1.64 0.63
CA ALA A 142 9.87 0.53 0.91
C ALA A 142 9.83 0.11 2.38
N ARG A 143 9.83 1.07 3.32
CA ARG A 143 9.76 0.79 4.76
C ARG A 143 8.43 0.18 5.17
N GLN A 144 7.32 0.69 4.65
CA GLN A 144 5.98 0.16 4.95
C GLN A 144 5.83 -1.27 4.43
N LEU A 145 6.27 -1.55 3.20
CA LEU A 145 6.22 -2.89 2.62
C LEU A 145 7.11 -3.88 3.38
N ALA A 146 8.32 -3.47 3.77
CA ALA A 146 9.20 -4.31 4.59
C ALA A 146 8.58 -4.63 5.95
N ALA A 147 8.00 -3.63 6.63
CA ALA A 147 7.31 -3.82 7.91
C ALA A 147 6.06 -4.72 7.79
N ALA A 148 5.40 -4.70 6.62
CA ALA A 148 4.25 -5.52 6.30
C ALA A 148 4.60 -6.97 5.89
N GLY A 149 5.89 -7.34 5.93
CA GLY A 149 6.36 -8.71 5.69
C GLY A 149 6.73 -9.03 4.24
N VAL A 150 6.87 -8.04 3.35
CA VAL A 150 7.41 -8.26 2.01
C VAL A 150 8.86 -8.71 2.10
N GLY A 151 9.19 -9.87 1.52
CA GLY A 151 10.49 -10.48 1.71
C GLY A 151 11.61 -9.91 0.85
N THR A 152 11.31 -9.27 -0.28
CA THR A 152 12.34 -8.72 -1.18
C THR A 152 11.93 -7.37 -1.78
N LEU A 153 12.81 -6.39 -1.66
CA LEU A 153 12.64 -5.03 -2.20
C LEU A 153 13.79 -4.68 -3.14
N LEU A 154 13.49 -4.54 -4.44
CA LEU A 154 14.44 -4.08 -5.46
C LEU A 154 14.40 -2.56 -5.51
N LEU A 155 15.52 -1.90 -5.26
CA LEU A 155 15.59 -0.45 -5.09
C LEU A 155 16.35 0.19 -6.27
N ASP A 156 15.69 1.09 -7.00
CA ASP A 156 16.25 1.80 -8.17
C ASP A 156 16.24 3.32 -7.94
N ASP A 157 17.32 3.84 -7.36
CA ASP A 157 17.64 5.27 -7.30
C ASP A 157 19.10 5.47 -6.83
N ASP A 158 19.99 5.76 -7.78
CA ASP A 158 21.40 6.03 -7.51
C ASP A 158 21.70 7.52 -7.25
N THR A 159 20.67 8.38 -7.24
CA THR A 159 20.88 9.80 -6.92
C THR A 159 21.32 9.95 -5.46
N PRO A 160 22.19 10.93 -5.14
CA PRO A 160 22.63 11.14 -3.76
C PRO A 160 21.51 11.74 -2.92
N VAL A 161 21.42 11.31 -1.66
CA VAL A 161 20.55 11.92 -0.65
C VAL A 161 20.89 13.41 -0.51
N ARG A 162 19.86 14.25 -0.59
CA ARG A 162 19.95 15.70 -0.40
C ARG A 162 19.38 16.10 0.95
N SER A 163 19.72 17.29 1.43
CA SER A 163 19.13 17.86 2.65
C SER A 163 17.60 17.91 2.59
N ARG A 164 17.03 18.16 1.40
CA ARG A 164 15.59 18.17 1.13
C ARG A 164 14.92 16.79 1.24
N ASP A 165 15.69 15.70 1.27
CA ASP A 165 15.19 14.34 1.43
C ASP A 165 15.09 13.93 2.91
N VAL A 166 15.60 14.78 3.82
CA VAL A 166 15.57 14.55 5.26
C VAL A 166 14.20 14.96 5.79
N THR A 167 13.28 14.01 5.80
CA THR A 167 11.93 14.17 6.36
C THR A 167 11.67 13.12 7.44
N ALA A 168 10.65 13.35 8.27
CA ALA A 168 10.21 12.34 9.23
C ALA A 168 9.90 11.02 8.51
N GLY A 169 10.51 9.93 8.96
CA GLY A 169 10.31 8.60 8.37
C GLY A 169 11.10 8.30 7.08
N ALA A 170 11.90 9.25 6.55
CA ALA A 170 12.72 9.05 5.36
C ALA A 170 14.23 9.00 5.69
N HIS A 171 15.06 9.69 4.89
CA HIS A 171 16.51 9.74 5.05
C HIS A 171 16.93 10.58 6.26
N ARG A 172 18.14 10.35 6.77
CA ARG A 172 18.68 11.09 7.91
C ARG A 172 19.73 12.11 7.45
N TRP A 173 20.04 13.08 8.29
CA TRP A 173 21.15 14.02 8.04
C TRP A 173 22.49 13.32 7.80
N SER A 174 22.73 12.20 8.49
CA SER A 174 23.92 11.36 8.29
C SER A 174 24.00 10.68 6.93
N ASP A 175 22.91 10.68 6.14
CA ASP A 175 22.85 10.05 4.82
C ASP A 175 23.15 11.02 3.69
N VAL A 176 23.12 12.33 3.94
CA VAL A 176 23.32 13.35 2.90
C VAL A 176 24.63 13.12 2.14
N GLY A 177 24.55 13.06 0.81
CA GLY A 177 25.66 12.77 -0.09
C GLY A 177 25.84 11.28 -0.43
N THR A 178 25.29 10.38 0.37
CA THR A 178 25.28 8.93 0.08
C THR A 178 24.27 8.63 -1.03
N PRO A 179 24.54 7.69 -1.97
CA PRO A 179 23.52 7.23 -2.91
C PRO A 179 22.26 6.75 -2.18
N ARG A 180 21.08 7.19 -2.62
CA ARG A 180 19.80 6.89 -1.96
C ARG A 180 19.54 5.40 -1.84
N ALA A 181 19.90 4.59 -2.84
CA ALA A 181 19.81 3.14 -2.75
C ALA A 181 20.66 2.57 -1.61
N VAL A 182 21.88 3.07 -1.40
CA VAL A 182 22.77 2.62 -0.32
C VAL A 182 22.22 3.02 1.06
N ALA A 183 21.81 4.28 1.22
CA ALA A 183 21.21 4.77 2.46
C ALA A 183 19.91 4.00 2.81
N SER A 184 19.04 3.79 1.81
CA SER A 184 17.79 3.05 1.96
C SER A 184 18.02 1.61 2.40
N ARG A 185 18.98 0.89 1.79
CA ARG A 185 19.34 -0.49 2.21
C ARG A 185 19.79 -0.56 3.66
N ARG A 186 20.49 0.46 4.18
CA ARG A 186 20.86 0.52 5.60
C ARG A 186 19.62 0.70 6.48
N LEU A 187 18.76 1.66 6.15
CA LEU A 187 17.54 1.95 6.91
C LEU A 187 16.54 0.76 6.90
N LEU A 188 16.45 0.02 5.80
CA LEU A 188 15.61 -1.17 5.69
C LEU A 188 16.14 -2.33 6.53
N ARG A 189 17.46 -2.56 6.55
CA ARG A 189 18.07 -3.58 7.43
C ARG A 189 17.81 -3.29 8.91
N ASP A 190 17.85 -2.02 9.30
CA ASP A 190 17.55 -1.62 10.68
C ASP A 190 16.07 -1.84 11.03
N ALA A 191 15.15 -1.56 10.10
CA ALA A 191 13.71 -1.62 10.33
C ALA A 191 13.12 -3.03 10.19
N ALA A 192 13.65 -3.85 9.27
CA ALA A 192 13.16 -5.17 8.93
C ALA A 192 14.34 -6.08 8.51
N PRO A 193 15.09 -6.66 9.47
CA PRO A 193 16.31 -7.43 9.19
C PRO A 193 16.14 -8.62 8.23
N GLY A 194 14.92 -9.15 8.08
CA GLY A 194 14.60 -10.25 7.18
C GLY A 194 14.41 -9.86 5.71
N VAL A 195 14.33 -8.56 5.39
CA VAL A 195 14.10 -8.11 4.01
C VAL A 195 15.37 -8.22 3.17
N ARG A 196 15.26 -8.85 2.01
CA ARG A 196 16.33 -8.89 1.00
C ARG A 196 16.24 -7.64 0.12
N THR A 197 17.39 -7.08 -0.25
CA THR A 197 17.48 -5.90 -1.14
C THR A 197 18.37 -6.12 -2.36
N ASP A 198 18.69 -7.38 -2.60
CA ASP A 198 19.54 -7.88 -3.68
C ASP A 198 18.95 -9.23 -4.12
N ASP A 199 18.41 -9.29 -5.33
CA ASP A 199 17.77 -10.45 -5.94
C ASP A 199 17.69 -10.23 -7.46
N ASP A 200 17.93 -11.28 -8.23
CA ASP A 200 17.89 -11.25 -9.70
C ASP A 200 16.50 -11.62 -10.28
N ARG A 201 15.56 -12.06 -9.42
CA ARG A 201 14.19 -12.36 -9.85
C ARG A 201 13.49 -11.09 -10.34
N PRO A 202 12.65 -11.18 -11.37
CA PRO A 202 11.81 -10.06 -11.79
C PRO A 202 10.86 -9.65 -10.66
N ALA A 203 10.55 -8.36 -10.57
CA ALA A 203 9.58 -7.86 -9.61
C ALA A 203 8.16 -8.33 -9.97
N ASP A 204 7.40 -8.77 -8.96
CA ASP A 204 5.98 -9.10 -9.08
C ASP A 204 5.12 -7.84 -9.28
N VAL A 205 5.59 -6.71 -8.74
CA VAL A 205 4.96 -5.39 -8.85
C VAL A 205 5.98 -4.29 -8.67
N VAL A 206 5.82 -3.17 -9.37
CA VAL A 206 6.70 -1.99 -9.30
C VAL A 206 5.95 -0.75 -8.83
N VAL A 207 6.54 -0.01 -7.90
CA VAL A 207 6.12 1.34 -7.52
C VAL A 207 7.03 2.35 -8.21
N LEU A 208 6.45 3.20 -9.06
CA LEU A 208 7.14 4.30 -9.71
C LEU A 208 6.91 5.59 -8.92
N VAL A 209 7.94 6.15 -8.32
CA VAL A 209 7.89 7.47 -7.66
C VAL A 209 8.64 8.46 -8.51
N GLU A 210 7.89 9.35 -9.15
CA GLU A 210 8.39 10.26 -10.16
C GLU A 210 7.97 11.69 -9.85
N ARG A 211 8.72 12.65 -10.40
CA ARG A 211 8.50 14.06 -10.17
C ARG A 211 7.84 14.68 -11.39
N ASP A 212 6.85 15.53 -11.13
CA ASP A 212 6.10 16.35 -12.09
C ASP A 212 5.24 15.57 -13.11
N ALA A 213 5.79 14.53 -13.73
CA ALA A 213 5.08 13.61 -14.61
C ALA A 213 5.64 12.18 -14.51
N ALA A 214 4.84 11.20 -14.90
CA ALA A 214 5.32 9.82 -15.03
C ALA A 214 6.11 9.65 -16.33
N ASP A 215 7.24 8.93 -16.31
CA ASP A 215 8.09 8.72 -17.49
C ASP A 215 7.43 7.74 -18.47
N PRO A 216 7.06 8.18 -19.71
CA PRO A 216 6.45 7.32 -20.70
C PRO A 216 7.35 6.14 -21.13
N VAL A 217 8.68 6.28 -21.06
CA VAL A 217 9.63 5.24 -21.43
C VAL A 217 9.61 4.11 -20.41
N ARG A 218 9.71 4.43 -19.11
CA ARG A 218 9.60 3.45 -18.02
C ARG A 218 8.23 2.78 -18.03
N ALA A 219 7.16 3.56 -18.17
CA ALA A 219 5.79 3.03 -18.26
C ALA A 219 5.62 2.06 -19.44
N THR A 220 6.13 2.41 -20.63
CA THR A 220 6.07 1.55 -21.82
C THR A 220 6.85 0.26 -21.63
N ARG A 221 8.01 0.32 -20.96
CA ARG A 221 8.80 -0.88 -20.64
C ARG A 221 8.04 -1.85 -19.74
N LEU A 222 7.47 -1.37 -18.63
CA LEU A 222 6.69 -2.21 -17.71
C LEU A 222 5.46 -2.82 -18.38
N MET A 223 4.81 -2.07 -19.28
CA MET A 223 3.72 -2.60 -20.09
C MET A 223 4.19 -3.72 -21.03
N GLY A 224 5.37 -3.58 -21.67
CA GLY A 224 5.94 -4.61 -22.53
C GLY A 224 6.40 -5.87 -21.78
N GLU A 225 6.93 -5.68 -20.57
CA GLU A 225 7.36 -6.76 -19.67
C GLU A 225 6.18 -7.39 -18.88
N HIS A 226 4.97 -6.86 -19.04
CA HIS A 226 3.74 -7.30 -18.35
C HIS A 226 3.84 -7.25 -16.82
N VAL A 227 4.57 -6.26 -16.29
CA VAL A 227 4.77 -6.07 -14.85
C VAL A 227 3.68 -5.14 -14.28
N PRO A 228 2.86 -5.60 -13.31
CA PRO A 228 1.95 -4.74 -12.57
C PRO A 228 2.68 -3.56 -11.93
N HIS A 229 2.09 -2.37 -11.97
CA HIS A 229 2.74 -1.20 -11.37
C HIS A 229 1.77 -0.14 -10.89
N VAL A 230 2.21 0.67 -9.94
CA VAL A 230 1.50 1.87 -9.47
C VAL A 230 2.41 3.08 -9.62
N SER A 231 1.86 4.15 -10.19
CA SER A 231 2.58 5.43 -10.33
C SER A 231 2.26 6.35 -9.18
N VAL A 232 3.26 7.06 -8.69
CA VAL A 232 3.17 8.17 -7.76
C VAL A 232 3.89 9.34 -8.39
N VAL A 233 3.16 10.39 -8.72
CA VAL A 233 3.72 11.62 -9.29
C VAL A 233 3.64 12.71 -8.26
N VAL A 234 4.79 13.19 -7.80
CA VAL A 234 4.92 14.25 -6.81
C VAL A 234 5.15 15.59 -7.51
N ARG A 235 4.39 16.61 -7.12
CA ARG A 235 4.48 18.00 -7.60
C ARG A 235 4.76 18.94 -6.41
N ALA A 236 4.86 20.23 -6.69
CA ALA A 236 5.30 21.23 -5.71
C ALA A 236 4.45 21.28 -4.42
N ALA A 237 3.13 21.15 -4.51
CA ALA A 237 2.21 21.26 -3.37
C ALA A 237 1.13 20.16 -3.32
N ASP A 238 1.19 19.22 -4.26
CA ASP A 238 0.26 18.12 -4.38
C ASP A 238 0.96 16.89 -4.98
N ALA A 239 0.28 15.75 -4.95
CA ALA A 239 0.74 14.53 -5.56
C ALA A 239 -0.45 13.69 -6.03
N SER A 240 -0.19 12.80 -6.98
CA SER A 240 -1.16 11.83 -7.47
C SER A 240 -0.63 10.41 -7.31
N VAL A 241 -1.43 9.53 -6.71
CA VAL A 241 -1.16 8.09 -6.58
C VAL A 241 -2.12 7.32 -7.48
N GLY A 242 -1.58 6.44 -8.31
CA GLY A 242 -2.32 5.66 -9.29
C GLY A 242 -2.34 6.29 -10.69
N PRO A 243 -2.83 5.55 -11.69
CA PRO A 243 -3.54 4.28 -11.54
C PRO A 243 -2.63 3.14 -11.10
N PHE A 244 -3.22 2.17 -10.42
CA PHE A 244 -2.65 0.82 -10.38
C PHE A 244 -2.94 0.16 -11.72
N VAL A 245 -1.90 -0.28 -12.42
CA VAL A 245 -1.98 -0.80 -13.78
C VAL A 245 -1.63 -2.28 -13.75
N ARG A 246 -2.61 -3.13 -14.09
CA ARG A 246 -2.34 -4.50 -14.55
C ARG A 246 -2.29 -4.48 -16.08
N PRO A 247 -1.12 -4.71 -16.70
CA PRO A 247 -0.95 -4.64 -18.15
C PRO A 247 -1.98 -5.48 -18.90
N GLY A 248 -2.58 -4.93 -19.95
CA GLY A 248 -3.63 -5.59 -20.75
C GLY A 248 -5.04 -5.49 -20.16
N VAL A 249 -5.19 -5.16 -18.87
CA VAL A 249 -6.49 -5.16 -18.17
C VAL A 249 -6.94 -3.74 -17.84
N ASP A 250 -6.09 -2.95 -17.19
CA ASP A 250 -6.45 -1.61 -16.69
C ASP A 250 -5.99 -0.50 -17.65
N PRO A 251 -6.55 0.73 -17.55
CA PRO A 251 -6.03 1.89 -18.26
C PRO A 251 -4.58 2.14 -17.83
N CYS A 252 -3.64 2.19 -18.78
CA CYS A 252 -2.23 2.44 -18.50
C CYS A 252 -1.92 3.94 -18.47
N LEU A 253 -0.69 4.30 -18.06
CA LEU A 253 -0.25 5.71 -18.01
C LEU A 253 -0.32 6.41 -19.38
N ARG A 254 -0.08 5.69 -20.48
CA ARG A 254 -0.29 6.22 -21.83
C ARG A 254 -1.77 6.56 -22.13
N CYS A 255 -2.73 5.84 -21.55
CA CYS A 255 -4.14 6.21 -21.68
C CYS A 255 -4.39 7.57 -21.03
N LEU A 256 -3.81 7.81 -19.85
CA LEU A 256 -3.92 9.08 -19.14
C LEU A 256 -3.33 10.21 -19.98
N ASP A 257 -2.13 10.01 -20.55
CA ASP A 257 -1.50 11.03 -21.39
C ASP A 257 -2.27 11.31 -22.69
N LEU A 258 -2.92 10.29 -23.27
CA LEU A 258 -3.78 10.48 -24.44
C LEU A 258 -5.05 11.27 -24.08
N HIS A 259 -5.72 10.96 -22.98
CA HIS A 259 -6.85 11.76 -22.48
C HIS A 259 -6.44 13.20 -22.15
N ARG A 260 -5.23 13.41 -21.62
CA ARG A 260 -4.68 14.75 -21.42
C ARG A 260 -4.38 15.45 -22.75
N THR A 261 -3.92 14.71 -23.76
CA THR A 261 -3.68 15.24 -25.11
C THR A 261 -4.98 15.64 -25.80
N ASP A 262 -6.06 14.89 -25.60
CA ASP A 262 -7.39 15.23 -26.10
C ASP A 262 -7.91 16.54 -25.47
N ALA A 263 -7.59 16.79 -24.19
CA ALA A 263 -7.95 18.01 -23.48
C ALA A 263 -7.01 19.19 -23.80
N ASP A 264 -5.72 18.92 -24.01
CA ASP A 264 -4.68 19.88 -24.34
C ASP A 264 -3.72 19.27 -25.38
N ALA A 265 -3.86 19.73 -26.63
CA ALA A 265 -3.02 19.27 -27.75
C ALA A 265 -1.52 19.53 -27.54
N ALA A 266 -1.13 20.46 -26.66
CA ALA A 266 0.26 20.72 -26.31
C ALA A 266 0.82 19.77 -25.24
N TRP A 267 -0.02 18.93 -24.62
CA TRP A 267 0.38 18.01 -23.54
C TRP A 267 1.62 17.17 -23.88
N PRO A 268 1.78 16.56 -25.07
CA PRO A 268 2.99 15.79 -25.38
C PRO A 268 4.28 16.62 -25.33
N THR A 269 4.21 17.90 -25.69
CA THR A 269 5.34 18.83 -25.59
C THR A 269 5.65 19.16 -24.13
N VAL A 270 4.62 19.41 -23.32
CA VAL A 270 4.75 19.67 -21.88
C VAL A 270 5.32 18.44 -21.17
N LEU A 271 4.76 17.27 -21.40
CA LEU A 271 5.22 16.00 -20.86
C LEU A 271 6.70 15.77 -21.17
N GLY A 272 7.10 15.97 -22.43
CA GLY A 272 8.51 15.86 -22.83
C GLY A 272 9.43 16.89 -22.17
N ALA A 273 8.91 18.03 -21.71
CA ALA A 273 9.68 19.00 -20.91
C ALA A 273 9.75 18.59 -19.42
N LEU A 274 8.65 18.08 -18.85
CA LEU A 274 8.58 17.64 -17.46
C LEU A 274 9.44 16.39 -17.20
N THR A 275 9.53 15.48 -18.17
CA THR A 275 10.31 14.24 -18.04
C THR A 275 11.77 14.42 -18.41
N ARG A 276 12.19 15.61 -18.87
CA ARG A 276 13.61 15.91 -19.05
C ARG A 276 14.23 16.12 -17.68
N HIS A 277 15.25 15.33 -17.37
CA HIS A 277 16.00 15.39 -16.12
C HIS A 277 16.98 16.58 -16.08
N ASP A 278 16.54 17.77 -16.52
CA ASP A 278 17.38 18.95 -16.53
C ASP A 278 17.34 19.62 -15.15
N ASP A 279 18.36 19.26 -14.37
CA ASP A 279 18.81 19.86 -13.10
C ASP A 279 17.96 19.62 -11.84
N ASP A 280 17.95 18.36 -11.39
CA ASP A 280 17.44 17.92 -10.09
C ASP A 280 18.13 18.62 -8.88
N ARG A 281 19.11 19.51 -9.09
CA ARG A 281 19.74 20.30 -8.02
C ARG A 281 18.84 21.44 -7.52
N LEU A 282 17.98 21.99 -8.39
CA LEU A 282 17.15 23.16 -8.07
C LEU A 282 15.70 22.79 -7.74
N ALA A 283 15.31 21.54 -7.95
CA ALA A 283 13.96 21.09 -7.68
C ALA A 283 13.60 21.17 -6.18
N PRO A 284 12.40 21.63 -5.80
CA PRO A 284 11.94 21.60 -4.41
C PRO A 284 11.95 20.18 -3.82
N GLY A 285 12.13 20.07 -2.50
CA GLY A 285 11.97 18.79 -1.79
C GLY A 285 10.54 18.28 -1.82
N GLU A 286 10.36 17.00 -1.50
CA GLU A 286 9.02 16.46 -1.22
C GLU A 286 8.56 16.92 0.15
N VAL A 287 7.30 17.32 0.28
CA VAL A 287 6.73 17.68 1.58
C VAL A 287 6.47 16.41 2.39
N GLY A 288 7.12 16.25 3.54
CA GLY A 288 7.15 14.98 4.29
C GLY A 288 5.78 14.39 4.65
N VAL A 289 4.78 15.20 5.00
CA VAL A 289 3.42 14.72 5.30
C VAL A 289 2.70 14.22 4.05
N LEU A 290 2.86 14.92 2.92
CA LEU A 290 2.32 14.51 1.62
C LEU A 290 3.00 13.22 1.15
N ALA A 291 4.32 13.13 1.29
CA ALA A 291 5.10 11.95 0.96
C ALA A 291 4.66 10.72 1.79
N SER A 292 4.44 10.90 3.10
CA SER A 292 3.96 9.84 3.98
C SER A 292 2.56 9.33 3.60
N ALA A 293 1.65 10.25 3.23
CA ALA A 293 0.32 9.90 2.78
C ALA A 293 0.36 9.15 1.43
N CYS A 294 1.16 9.64 0.47
CA CYS A 294 1.34 8.96 -0.81
C CYS A 294 1.93 7.56 -0.64
N ALA A 295 2.93 7.43 0.21
CA ALA A 295 3.53 6.14 0.55
C ALA A 295 2.49 5.18 1.13
N ALA A 296 1.67 5.63 2.09
CA ALA A 296 0.62 4.81 2.69
C ALA A 296 -0.40 4.34 1.65
N VAL A 297 -0.86 5.24 0.77
CA VAL A 297 -1.83 4.89 -0.28
C VAL A 297 -1.21 3.90 -1.27
N ALA A 298 0.02 4.14 -1.75
CA ALA A 298 0.70 3.26 -2.70
C ALA A 298 0.98 1.87 -2.11
N SER A 299 1.49 1.81 -0.88
CA SER A 299 1.74 0.55 -0.16
C SER A 299 0.45 -0.25 0.03
N ALA A 300 -0.67 0.40 0.37
CA ALA A 300 -1.95 -0.28 0.49
C ALA A 300 -2.39 -0.97 -0.81
N GLN A 301 -2.12 -0.36 -1.98
CA GLN A 301 -2.44 -0.98 -3.27
C GLN A 301 -1.55 -2.18 -3.58
N VAL A 302 -0.26 -2.08 -3.28
CA VAL A 302 0.69 -3.20 -3.44
C VAL A 302 0.29 -4.36 -2.53
N LEU A 303 0.00 -4.09 -1.25
CA LEU A 303 -0.41 -5.12 -0.30
C LEU A 303 -1.76 -5.75 -0.66
N ALA A 304 -2.69 -4.98 -1.25
CA ALA A 304 -3.93 -5.51 -1.79
C ALA A 304 -3.67 -6.52 -2.92
N LEU A 305 -2.80 -6.17 -3.88
CA LEU A 305 -2.41 -7.09 -4.95
C LEU A 305 -1.76 -8.37 -4.38
N LEU A 306 -0.80 -8.23 -3.47
CA LEU A 306 -0.09 -9.37 -2.87
C LEU A 306 -1.00 -10.26 -2.02
N ALA A 307 -2.09 -9.70 -1.48
CA ALA A 307 -3.15 -10.47 -0.81
C ALA A 307 -4.11 -11.18 -1.78
N GLY A 308 -3.88 -11.09 -3.09
CA GLY A 308 -4.76 -11.68 -4.11
C GLY A 308 -6.06 -10.91 -4.36
N THR A 309 -6.18 -9.69 -3.81
CA THR A 309 -7.33 -8.81 -4.03
C THR A 309 -7.07 -7.86 -5.19
N THR A 310 -8.12 -7.37 -5.85
CA THR A 310 -7.94 -6.34 -6.89
C THR A 310 -7.69 -4.98 -6.22
N PRO A 311 -6.56 -4.30 -6.50
CA PRO A 311 -6.30 -2.98 -5.94
C PRO A 311 -7.40 -1.98 -6.30
N SER A 312 -7.81 -1.15 -5.35
CA SER A 312 -8.89 -0.16 -5.54
C SER A 312 -8.53 0.94 -6.54
N LEU A 313 -7.23 1.17 -6.76
CA LEU A 313 -6.73 2.16 -7.71
C LEU A 313 -6.61 1.64 -9.16
N CYS A 314 -7.15 0.46 -9.47
CA CYS A 314 -7.25 0.01 -10.86
C CYS A 314 -8.13 0.96 -11.68
N GLY A 315 -7.52 1.70 -12.62
CA GLY A 315 -8.21 2.73 -13.40
C GLY A 315 -8.62 3.99 -12.61
N VAL A 316 -8.06 4.19 -11.42
CA VAL A 316 -8.34 5.35 -10.56
C VAL A 316 -7.03 5.98 -10.10
N THR A 317 -6.95 7.30 -10.18
CA THR A 317 -5.90 8.10 -9.55
C THR A 317 -6.49 8.81 -8.33
N VAL A 318 -5.76 8.80 -7.22
CA VAL A 318 -6.06 9.62 -6.04
C VAL A 318 -5.12 10.81 -6.02
N GLU A 319 -5.68 12.00 -5.96
CA GLU A 319 -4.96 13.27 -5.83
C GLU A 319 -4.99 13.72 -4.36
N LEU A 320 -3.82 14.10 -3.85
CA LEU A 320 -3.60 14.59 -2.49
C LEU A 320 -2.95 15.97 -2.58
N ALA A 321 -3.62 17.00 -2.06
CA ALA A 321 -3.13 18.39 -2.15
C ALA A 321 -3.08 19.06 -0.78
N LEU A 322 -2.04 19.87 -0.54
CA LEU A 322 -1.94 20.71 0.65
C LEU A 322 -2.84 21.96 0.53
N PRO A 323 -3.26 22.56 1.66
CA PRO A 323 -2.99 22.16 3.05
C PRO A 323 -3.93 21.08 3.59
N GLY A 324 -4.99 20.72 2.87
CA GLY A 324 -6.06 19.88 3.40
C GLY A 324 -5.77 18.37 3.41
N LEU A 325 -4.91 17.90 2.50
CA LEU A 325 -4.56 16.48 2.31
C LEU A 325 -5.79 15.56 2.18
N VAL A 326 -6.89 16.10 1.64
CA VAL A 326 -8.13 15.35 1.42
C VAL A 326 -8.01 14.60 0.09
N PRO A 327 -8.09 13.25 0.08
CA PRO A 327 -8.02 12.48 -1.14
C PRO A 327 -9.15 12.83 -2.12
N ARG A 328 -8.82 13.06 -3.38
CA ARG A 328 -9.78 13.21 -4.47
C ARG A 328 -9.57 12.12 -5.50
N GLU A 329 -10.62 11.37 -5.80
CA GLU A 329 -10.55 10.31 -6.82
C GLU A 329 -10.83 10.86 -8.22
N ARG A 330 -10.03 10.44 -9.17
CA ARG A 330 -10.25 10.61 -10.60
C ARG A 330 -10.26 9.26 -11.29
N ARG A 331 -11.33 8.97 -12.04
CA ARG A 331 -11.51 7.70 -12.75
C ARG A 331 -11.14 7.85 -14.21
N TRP A 332 -10.51 6.81 -14.75
CA TRP A 332 -10.01 6.78 -16.12
C TRP A 332 -10.61 5.61 -16.89
N SER A 333 -10.98 5.85 -18.14
CA SER A 333 -11.28 4.80 -19.11
C SER A 333 -10.02 4.50 -19.94
N ALA A 334 -9.93 3.29 -20.50
CA ALA A 334 -8.88 3.02 -21.48
C ALA A 334 -9.13 3.87 -22.73
N HIS A 335 -8.10 4.59 -23.17
CA HIS A 335 -8.20 5.47 -24.32
C HIS A 335 -8.21 4.66 -25.63
N PRO A 336 -9.13 4.93 -26.58
CA PRO A 336 -9.28 4.14 -27.81
C PRO A 336 -8.01 4.14 -28.68
N GLY A 337 -7.29 5.26 -28.73
CA GLY A 337 -6.01 5.37 -29.45
C GLY A 337 -4.80 4.74 -28.77
N CYS A 338 -4.94 4.16 -27.57
CA CYS A 338 -3.78 3.63 -26.83
C CYS A 338 -3.35 2.22 -27.29
N GLY A 339 -4.31 1.37 -27.65
CA GLY A 339 -4.06 -0.04 -27.97
C GLY A 339 -3.70 -0.94 -26.79
N CYS A 340 -3.61 -0.45 -25.55
CA CYS A 340 -3.13 -1.23 -24.40
C CYS A 340 -4.04 -2.38 -23.96
N ARG A 341 -5.32 -2.36 -24.36
CA ARG A 341 -6.30 -3.44 -24.13
C ARG A 341 -6.59 -4.26 -25.39
N THR A 342 -5.98 -3.89 -26.52
CA THR A 342 -6.14 -4.65 -27.75
C THR A 342 -5.09 -5.75 -27.75
N PRO A 343 -5.46 -7.04 -27.76
CA PRO A 343 -4.47 -8.10 -27.91
C PRO A 343 -3.68 -7.87 -29.20
N PRO A 344 -2.36 -8.11 -29.23
CA PRO A 344 -1.59 -7.97 -30.45
C PRO A 344 -2.24 -8.84 -31.53
N ALA A 345 -2.62 -8.23 -32.65
CA ALA A 345 -3.10 -8.99 -33.80
C ALA A 345 -2.04 -10.04 -34.10
N SER A 346 -2.43 -11.31 -34.05
CA SER A 346 -1.57 -12.45 -34.36
C SER A 346 -1.19 -12.39 -35.83
N GLY A 347 -0.20 -11.56 -36.12
CA GLY A 347 0.48 -11.47 -37.40
C GLY A 347 1.21 -12.77 -37.61
N VAL A 348 0.53 -13.74 -38.24
CA VAL A 348 1.17 -14.87 -38.88
C VAL A 348 2.12 -14.29 -39.91
N CYS A 349 3.39 -14.13 -39.52
CA CYS A 349 4.47 -13.82 -40.43
C CYS A 349 4.65 -15.05 -41.31
N ARG A 350 3.85 -15.17 -42.39
CA ARG A 350 4.12 -16.09 -43.50
C ARG A 350 5.42 -15.63 -44.14
N ARG A 351 6.53 -16.13 -43.62
CA ARG A 351 7.80 -16.14 -44.34
C ARG A 351 7.60 -16.98 -45.59
N THR A 352 7.36 -16.31 -46.72
CA THR A 352 7.59 -16.87 -48.04
C THR A 352 9.09 -17.16 -48.15
N VAL A 353 9.45 -18.43 -47.98
CA VAL A 353 10.81 -18.91 -48.26
C VAL A 353 11.01 -18.88 -49.77
N GLY A 354 11.60 -17.78 -50.25
CA GLY A 354 12.16 -17.69 -51.59
C GLY A 354 13.41 -18.56 -51.66
N ARG A 355 13.28 -19.70 -52.32
CA ARG A 355 14.35 -20.65 -52.66
C ARG A 355 15.35 -19.94 -53.58
N GLN A 356 16.59 -19.74 -53.16
CA GLN A 356 17.70 -19.48 -54.08
C GLN A 356 18.89 -20.36 -53.75
N SER A 357 19.41 -20.90 -54.84
CA SER A 357 20.27 -22.05 -55.01
C SER A 357 21.72 -21.78 -54.69
N SER A 358 22.35 -22.83 -54.19
CA SER A 358 23.77 -23.04 -53.96
C SER A 358 24.64 -22.78 -55.20
N GLU A 359 25.76 -22.09 -55.01
CA GLU A 359 27.01 -22.43 -55.71
C GLU A 359 28.17 -22.40 -54.69
N ARG A 360 28.82 -23.56 -54.57
CA ARG A 360 29.87 -23.88 -53.61
C ARG A 360 31.15 -24.09 -54.41
N SER A 361 32.13 -23.20 -54.28
CA SER A 361 33.49 -23.44 -54.77
C SER A 361 34.36 -23.93 -53.63
N ALA A 362 34.89 -25.14 -53.78
CA ALA A 362 35.73 -25.84 -52.81
C ALA A 362 37.19 -25.83 -53.27
N ARG A 363 38.11 -25.35 -52.41
CA ARG A 363 39.51 -25.78 -52.40
C ARG A 363 40.01 -25.91 -50.97
N ARG A 364 40.73 -27.00 -50.70
CA ARG A 364 41.30 -27.49 -49.43
C ARG A 364 42.83 -27.72 -49.65
N PRO A 365 43.64 -28.08 -48.64
CA PRO A 365 44.68 -27.23 -48.03
C PRO A 365 46.11 -27.81 -48.21
N PRO A 366 47.11 -27.37 -47.42
CA PRO A 366 47.94 -28.37 -46.76
C PRO A 366 48.21 -28.12 -45.27
N THR A 367 48.67 -29.19 -44.64
CA THR A 367 48.75 -29.54 -43.22
C THR A 367 50.10 -29.23 -42.56
N GLY A 368 50.11 -28.95 -41.25
CA GLY A 368 51.29 -29.07 -40.40
C GLY A 368 51.04 -28.84 -38.89
N GLY A 369 51.28 -29.89 -38.08
CA GLY A 369 51.83 -29.88 -36.72
C GLY A 369 51.03 -29.32 -35.52
N GLY A 370 50.61 -30.19 -34.59
CA GLY A 370 49.98 -29.84 -33.29
C GLY A 370 50.98 -29.49 -32.17
N PRO A 371 50.66 -29.67 -30.85
CA PRO A 371 49.37 -29.96 -30.19
C PRO A 371 49.03 -28.96 -29.05
N HIS A 372 47.93 -29.25 -28.33
CA HIS A 372 47.44 -28.70 -27.05
C HIS A 372 46.38 -27.57 -27.03
N LEU A 373 45.18 -28.02 -26.62
CA LEU A 373 44.24 -27.38 -25.67
C LEU A 373 43.97 -25.87 -25.85
N THR A 374 42.87 -25.54 -26.54
CA THR A 374 42.15 -24.28 -26.33
C THR A 374 40.64 -24.47 -26.44
N SER A 375 39.93 -24.02 -25.41
CA SER A 375 38.55 -23.55 -25.49
C SER A 375 38.61 -22.03 -25.38
N GLY A 376 38.12 -21.37 -26.43
CA GLY A 376 37.88 -19.93 -26.68
C GLY A 376 38.17 -18.87 -25.60
N ARG A 377 39.12 -17.98 -25.94
CA ARG A 377 39.10 -16.52 -25.68
C ARG A 377 38.01 -15.88 -26.60
N ALA A 378 37.55 -14.62 -26.52
CA ALA A 378 37.96 -13.34 -25.91
C ALA A 378 36.70 -12.44 -25.89
N ARG A 379 36.34 -11.65 -24.87
CA ARG A 379 36.92 -10.36 -24.40
C ARG A 379 37.34 -9.39 -25.51
N VAL A 380 36.63 -8.27 -25.63
CA VAL A 380 37.22 -6.91 -25.71
C VAL A 380 36.28 -5.90 -25.03
N LEU A 381 36.71 -5.38 -23.89
CA LEU A 381 36.43 -4.02 -23.39
C LEU A 381 37.58 -3.12 -23.89
N PRO A 382 37.36 -1.80 -23.95
CA PRO A 382 38.39 -0.87 -23.50
C PRO A 382 37.88 0.14 -22.45
N GLY A 383 38.66 0.32 -21.37
CA GLY A 383 38.56 1.42 -20.38
C GLY A 383 39.25 2.71 -20.89
N PRO A 384 39.88 3.57 -20.06
CA PRO A 384 40.09 3.50 -18.60
C PRO A 384 39.79 4.81 -17.82
N ALA A 385 39.78 4.70 -16.48
CA ALA A 385 39.79 5.81 -15.54
C ALA A 385 41.24 6.23 -15.21
N THR A 386 41.44 7.54 -15.00
CA THR A 386 42.71 8.17 -14.61
C THR A 386 43.02 8.01 -13.12
N ALA A 387 44.30 7.84 -12.83
CA ALA A 387 44.91 7.62 -11.52
C ALA A 387 44.99 8.86 -10.63
N THR A 388 45.11 8.64 -9.32
CA THR A 388 45.84 9.51 -8.39
C THR A 388 46.70 8.68 -7.44
N LEU A 389 47.93 9.17 -7.24
CA LEU A 389 49.04 8.60 -6.48
C LEU A 389 48.79 8.45 -4.97
N GLY A 390 49.54 7.53 -4.36
CA GLY A 390 49.62 7.32 -2.93
C GLY A 390 50.55 8.29 -2.19
N GLY A 391 50.41 8.29 -0.86
CA GLY A 391 51.26 8.97 0.11
C GLY A 391 50.99 8.39 1.50
N HIS A 392 52.07 8.19 2.26
CA HIS A 392 52.23 7.28 3.40
C HIS A 392 51.51 7.65 4.71
N ASP A 393 51.31 6.61 5.54
CA ASP A 393 51.06 6.67 6.99
C ASP A 393 52.15 7.46 7.74
N HIS A 394 51.76 8.22 8.77
CA HIS A 394 52.38 8.18 10.10
C HIS A 394 51.52 8.94 11.15
N THR A 395 51.44 8.31 12.32
CA THR A 395 50.79 8.71 13.57
C THR A 395 51.46 9.90 14.27
N ALA A 396 50.67 10.75 14.93
CA ALA A 396 51.02 11.37 16.21
C ALA A 396 49.74 11.78 16.97
N ASP A 397 49.69 11.39 18.24
CA ASP A 397 48.83 11.94 19.30
C ASP A 397 48.86 13.47 19.29
N GLU A 398 47.72 14.10 19.55
CA GLU A 398 47.66 15.35 20.32
C GLU A 398 46.25 15.55 20.90
N ASP A 399 46.17 15.32 22.22
CA ASP A 399 45.15 15.81 23.15
C ASP A 399 44.80 17.27 22.90
N LEU A 400 43.53 17.63 22.67
CA LEU A 400 42.96 18.92 23.11
C LEU A 400 41.44 18.82 23.33
N THR A 401 41.10 18.55 24.59
CA THR A 401 40.09 19.22 25.43
C THR A 401 38.74 19.65 24.84
N ALA A 402 37.67 19.04 25.38
CA ALA A 402 36.29 19.51 25.33
C ALA A 402 36.13 20.92 25.96
N PRO A 403 35.29 21.80 25.40
CA PRO A 403 34.87 23.02 26.09
C PRO A 403 33.64 22.77 26.96
N ASP A 404 33.79 23.16 28.21
CA ASP A 404 32.82 23.14 29.29
C ASP A 404 31.52 23.90 28.98
N THR A 405 30.43 23.29 29.44
CA THR A 405 29.12 23.89 29.72
C THR A 405 29.21 24.88 30.88
N PRO A 406 28.59 26.08 30.78
CA PRO A 406 28.15 26.81 31.96
C PRO A 406 26.62 26.78 32.06
N GLY A 407 26.12 26.13 33.12
CA GLY A 407 24.76 26.31 33.59
C GLY A 407 24.65 27.58 34.43
N LEU A 408 23.62 28.40 34.18
CA LEU A 408 23.15 29.43 35.11
C LEU A 408 21.62 29.43 35.12
N GLY A 409 21.07 29.46 36.34
CA GLY A 409 19.65 29.31 36.66
C GLY A 409 18.78 30.56 36.45
N PRO A 410 17.51 30.51 36.89
CA PRO A 410 16.44 31.38 36.42
C PRO A 410 16.39 32.71 37.18
N LEU A 411 16.23 33.82 36.47
CA LEU A 411 15.83 35.10 37.04
C LEU A 411 14.69 35.73 36.21
N HIS A 412 13.59 35.97 36.91
CA HIS A 412 12.46 36.80 36.51
C HIS A 412 12.90 38.25 36.23
N GLY A 413 12.26 38.88 35.24
CA GLY A 413 12.29 40.33 35.07
C GLY A 413 11.50 40.77 33.85
N ALA A 414 10.28 41.26 34.07
CA ALA A 414 9.42 41.86 33.06
C ALA A 414 10.06 43.12 32.47
N GLY A 415 9.96 43.26 31.14
CA GLY A 415 10.30 44.48 30.42
C GLY A 415 9.43 44.59 29.18
N GLU A 416 8.39 45.41 29.27
CA GLU A 416 7.60 45.87 28.12
C GLU A 416 8.52 46.56 27.11
N ALA A 417 8.36 46.22 25.83
CA ALA A 417 8.87 47.03 24.73
C ALA A 417 7.81 47.11 23.63
N ALA A 418 7.56 48.35 23.23
CA ALA A 418 6.45 48.83 22.45
C ALA A 418 6.44 48.36 20.98
N LEU A 419 5.23 48.33 20.44
CA LEU A 419 4.91 48.32 19.02
C LEU A 419 5.54 49.53 18.31
N ASP A 420 6.21 49.30 17.17
CA ASP A 420 6.01 50.05 15.92
C ASP A 420 7.13 49.72 14.92
N GLU A 421 6.92 48.77 14.01
CA GLU A 421 7.55 48.82 12.68
C GLU A 421 6.56 48.41 11.60
N ARG A 422 6.14 49.43 10.85
CA ARG A 422 5.17 49.37 9.76
C ARG A 422 5.82 48.82 8.49
N ALA A 423 5.04 48.00 7.78
CA ALA A 423 5.32 47.51 6.44
C ALA A 423 5.54 48.66 5.43
N LEU A 424 6.53 48.50 4.55
CA LEU A 424 6.74 49.32 3.36
C LEU A 424 5.71 48.92 2.27
N PRO A 425 5.11 49.88 1.53
CA PRO A 425 4.12 49.57 0.51
C PRO A 425 4.79 49.09 -0.78
N ALA A 426 4.33 47.93 -1.27
CA ALA A 426 4.68 47.40 -2.58
C ALA A 426 4.17 48.34 -3.69
N GLN A 427 5.06 48.70 -4.61
CA GLN A 427 4.74 49.46 -5.81
C GLN A 427 3.87 48.63 -6.76
N CYS A 428 2.81 49.25 -7.23
CA CYS A 428 1.79 48.70 -8.12
C CYS A 428 2.38 48.17 -9.43
N LEU A 429 2.27 46.85 -9.65
CA LEU A 429 2.28 46.28 -11.00
C LEU A 429 0.89 46.52 -11.61
N GLY A 430 0.88 47.04 -12.84
CA GLY A 430 -0.34 47.37 -13.59
C GLY A 430 -1.23 46.15 -13.87
N PRO A 431 -2.47 46.38 -14.35
CA PRO A 431 -3.43 45.33 -14.60
C PRO A 431 -2.91 44.38 -15.69
N LEU A 432 -2.42 43.22 -15.27
CA LEU A 432 -2.37 42.04 -16.12
C LEU A 432 -3.78 41.47 -16.15
N ASP A 433 -4.45 41.59 -17.29
CA ASP A 433 -5.62 40.78 -17.61
C ASP A 433 -5.17 39.32 -17.78
N VAL A 434 -4.93 38.65 -16.65
CA VAL A 434 -4.84 37.19 -16.60
C VAL A 434 -6.28 36.70 -16.64
N GLY A 435 -6.70 36.26 -17.83
CA GLY A 435 -7.84 35.36 -17.94
C GLY A 435 -7.56 34.10 -17.12
N LEU A 436 -8.02 34.11 -15.87
CA LEU A 436 -7.88 33.03 -14.91
C LEU A 436 -8.65 31.80 -15.41
N ALA A 437 -7.91 30.79 -15.88
CA ALA A 437 -7.99 29.41 -15.43
C ALA A 437 -6.80 28.61 -15.99
N LEU A 438 -5.66 28.63 -15.30
CA LEU A 438 -4.66 27.56 -15.39
C LEU A 438 -4.89 26.59 -14.22
N GLY A 439 -6.07 25.98 -14.25
CA GLY A 439 -6.40 24.71 -13.62
C GLY A 439 -7.06 23.88 -14.71
N GLU A 440 -6.78 22.58 -14.75
CA GLU A 440 -7.27 21.70 -15.82
C GLU A 440 -8.75 21.97 -16.16
N PRO A 441 -9.13 22.04 -17.45
CA PRO A 441 -10.49 22.36 -17.85
C PRO A 441 -11.46 21.32 -17.30
N GLN A 442 -12.36 21.78 -16.42
CA GLN A 442 -13.44 21.00 -15.85
C GLN A 442 -14.47 20.71 -16.96
N LEU A 443 -14.38 19.54 -17.57
CA LEU A 443 -15.46 19.00 -18.38
C LEU A 443 -16.60 18.56 -17.46
N ALA A 444 -17.73 19.25 -17.58
CA ALA A 444 -18.98 18.93 -16.89
C ALA A 444 -19.37 17.47 -17.12
N VAL A 445 -19.53 16.71 -16.03
CA VAL A 445 -20.11 15.37 -16.05
C VAL A 445 -21.62 15.52 -16.24
N VAL A 446 -22.08 15.29 -17.46
CA VAL A 446 -23.47 14.93 -17.73
C VAL A 446 -23.66 13.51 -17.18
N GLY A 447 -24.34 13.38 -16.05
CA GLY A 447 -24.61 12.07 -15.45
C GLY A 447 -25.63 11.28 -16.27
N PRO A 448 -25.37 9.98 -16.52
CA PRO A 448 -26.43 9.03 -16.74
C PRO A 448 -26.57 8.12 -15.51
N ALA A 449 -27.82 8.07 -15.05
CA ALA A 449 -28.50 6.97 -14.38
C ALA A 449 -27.65 5.82 -13.78
N ARG A 450 -27.66 5.81 -12.44
CA ARG A 450 -27.84 4.64 -11.56
C ARG A 450 -27.48 3.27 -12.16
N ASP A 451 -26.34 2.76 -11.73
CA ASP A 451 -26.25 1.40 -11.21
C ASP A 451 -25.25 1.39 -10.04
N GLU A 452 -25.80 1.60 -8.84
CA GLU A 452 -25.07 1.57 -7.59
C GLU A 452 -25.04 0.12 -7.08
N VAL A 453 -23.95 -0.60 -7.31
CA VAL A 453 -23.52 -1.65 -6.38
C VAL A 453 -22.74 -0.96 -5.27
N ARG A 454 -23.48 -0.32 -4.36
CA ARG A 454 -22.95 0.13 -3.07
C ARG A 454 -22.98 -1.07 -2.13
N ASP A 455 -21.84 -1.45 -1.56
CA ASP A 455 -21.83 -2.22 -0.32
C ASP A 455 -22.48 -1.36 0.76
N HIS A 456 -23.73 -1.68 1.08
CA HIS A 456 -24.46 -1.04 2.18
C HIS A 456 -24.02 -1.73 3.49
N PRO A 457 -23.86 -0.99 4.60
CA PRO A 457 -23.66 -1.63 5.90
C PRO A 457 -24.87 -2.53 6.20
N VAL A 458 -24.61 -3.81 6.48
CA VAL A 458 -25.64 -4.79 6.80
C VAL A 458 -25.55 -5.07 8.29
N GLU A 459 -26.53 -4.58 9.07
CA GLU A 459 -26.67 -4.98 10.46
C GLU A 459 -27.29 -6.38 10.51
N LEU A 460 -26.51 -7.36 10.96
CA LEU A 460 -26.98 -8.72 11.19
C LEU A 460 -27.46 -8.84 12.64
N VAL A 461 -28.78 -8.93 12.82
CA VAL A 461 -29.38 -9.14 14.14
C VAL A 461 -29.72 -10.62 14.30
N VAL A 462 -29.12 -11.26 15.31
CA VAL A 462 -29.46 -12.63 15.70
C VAL A 462 -30.52 -12.57 16.80
N ARG A 463 -31.80 -12.78 16.44
CA ARG A 463 -32.93 -12.74 17.38
C ARG A 463 -33.29 -14.14 17.90
N ARG A 464 -33.29 -14.32 19.22
CA ARG A 464 -33.87 -15.52 19.86
C ARG A 464 -35.37 -15.35 20.08
N ARG A 465 -36.17 -16.35 19.69
CA ARG A 465 -37.60 -16.41 20.03
C ARG A 465 -37.76 -17.27 21.29
N GLY A 466 -38.19 -16.67 22.40
CA GLY A 466 -38.55 -17.40 23.61
C GLY A 466 -39.86 -18.17 23.42
N ALA A 467 -39.86 -19.46 23.76
CA ALA A 467 -41.09 -20.24 23.88
C ALA A 467 -41.75 -19.95 25.23
N ALA A 468 -42.93 -19.35 25.22
CA ALA A 468 -43.82 -19.37 26.36
C ALA A 468 -44.65 -20.68 26.33
N GLY A 469 -44.36 -21.61 27.24
CA GLY A 469 -45.33 -22.61 27.72
C GLY A 469 -45.08 -24.10 27.41
N GLY A 470 -44.98 -24.91 28.48
CA GLY A 470 -45.37 -26.33 28.51
C GLY A 470 -44.24 -27.38 28.45
N PRO A 471 -44.21 -28.39 29.34
CA PRO A 471 -43.19 -29.44 29.32
C PRO A 471 -43.59 -30.54 28.33
N GLY A 472 -42.84 -30.69 27.24
CA GLY A 472 -42.98 -31.84 26.36
C GLY A 472 -42.55 -31.57 24.92
N ALA A 473 -41.37 -32.10 24.57
CA ALA A 473 -40.87 -32.39 23.22
C ALA A 473 -40.82 -31.25 22.17
N GLY A 474 -39.60 -31.01 21.66
CA GLY A 474 -39.42 -30.37 20.36
C GLY A 474 -38.07 -29.70 20.22
N SER A 475 -37.25 -30.18 19.29
CA SER A 475 -36.05 -29.49 18.81
C SER A 475 -36.40 -28.05 18.44
N ALA A 476 -35.82 -27.07 19.12
CA ALA A 476 -35.93 -25.67 18.75
C ALA A 476 -35.04 -25.42 17.52
N LEU A 477 -35.67 -25.27 16.36
CA LEU A 477 -35.03 -24.74 15.15
C LEU A 477 -34.90 -23.23 15.31
N VAL A 478 -33.65 -22.75 15.37
CA VAL A 478 -33.32 -21.33 15.31
C VAL A 478 -33.38 -20.89 13.84
N HIS A 479 -34.40 -20.13 13.46
CA HIS A 479 -34.43 -19.44 12.17
C HIS A 479 -35.22 -18.14 12.30
N VAL A 480 -34.52 -17.01 12.45
CA VAL A 480 -34.75 -15.76 11.69
C VAL A 480 -33.43 -14.98 11.70
N VAL A 481 -32.79 -14.84 10.53
CA VAL A 481 -31.74 -13.83 10.30
C VAL A 481 -32.46 -12.61 9.73
N GLU A 482 -32.56 -11.54 10.50
CA GLU A 482 -33.20 -10.31 10.05
C GLU A 482 -32.11 -9.35 9.58
N GLN A 483 -32.02 -9.16 8.25
CA GLN A 483 -31.22 -8.09 7.65
C GLN A 483 -31.97 -6.78 7.85
N ARG A 484 -31.48 -5.91 8.73
CA ARG A 484 -32.01 -4.54 8.84
C ARG A 484 -31.16 -3.58 8.04
N ARG A 485 -31.83 -2.86 7.12
CA ARG A 485 -31.32 -1.65 6.47
C ARG A 485 -31.95 -0.47 7.18
N GLU A 486 -31.32 0.01 8.25
CA GLU A 486 -31.67 1.32 8.81
C GLU A 486 -30.44 2.23 8.77
N PRO A 487 -30.45 3.31 7.95
CA PRO A 487 -29.39 4.31 7.97
C PRO A 487 -29.57 5.20 9.20
N HIS A 488 -28.53 5.34 10.01
CA HIS A 488 -28.44 6.45 10.95
C HIS A 488 -28.03 7.73 10.19
N ASP A 489 -29.02 8.38 9.58
CA ASP A 489 -28.95 9.78 9.20
C ASP A 489 -29.81 10.59 10.19
N VAL A 490 -29.17 11.23 11.17
CA VAL A 490 -29.78 12.40 11.83
C VAL A 490 -28.98 13.62 11.40
N LEU A 491 -29.25 14.05 10.17
CA LEU A 491 -28.90 15.38 9.67
C LEU A 491 -30.13 16.27 9.88
N LEU A 492 -30.20 16.90 11.05
CA LEU A 492 -31.16 17.97 11.33
C LEU A 492 -30.74 19.21 10.54
N VAL A 493 -31.40 19.46 9.41
CA VAL A 493 -31.37 20.76 8.72
C VAL A 493 -32.71 21.45 8.96
N SER A 494 -32.69 22.44 9.85
CA SER A 494 -33.79 23.39 10.03
C SER A 494 -33.68 24.47 8.96
N LEU A 495 -34.71 24.60 8.12
CA LEU A 495 -34.94 25.78 7.29
C LEU A 495 -36.26 26.41 7.71
N ARG A 496 -36.17 27.69 8.08
CA ARG A 496 -37.28 28.56 8.44
C ARG A 496 -38.30 28.65 7.30
N GLY A 497 -39.58 28.62 7.68
CA GLY A 497 -40.67 29.35 7.05
C GLY A 497 -41.36 30.15 8.13
#